data_AF-F9QBG8-F1
#
_entry.id   AF-F9QBG8-F1
#
_cell.length_a   1.000
_cell.length_b   1.000
_cell.length_c   1.000
_cell.angle_alpha   90.00
_cell.angle_beta   90.00
_cell.angle_gamma   90.00
#
_symmetry.space_group_name_H-M   'P 1'
#
loop_
_entity.id
_entity.type
_entity.pdbx_description
1 polymer ?
#
loop_
_entity_poly.entity_id
_entity_poly.type
_entity_poly.pdbx_seq_one_letter_code
_entity_poly.pdbx_strand_id
1 'polypeptide(L)'
;MLTAYSAARYQRMRDNVDNRPYWQYSAVGDERTRPAHLALNGKIYRYDDPFWATFYPPNGFNCRCSVIALAERDLQRRGMDKPDDSSEFLVEVERPADKAGNREKTIGFKLPDGTVRVTDKGFDYNVGRLNYKPNLDLYPEKLAHQFAKVEMRGSEFAHDFNLLAKQVTEIKQSSSHEGKKLTAEQMLQVRDGLTKNFKFAAGVLSVQSKNLLQSKTGTVWLSDDTLIKQFNSRDGQEFGIDDYASLPDIINSPDKIVEDKLGYQFYKDVNGKKLLAVLKALSKESEIFVQSFRLVSDKQWRKAFKE
;
A
#
# COMPACT_ATOMS: atom_id res chain seq x y z
N MET A 1 -12.81 8.24 16.33
CA MET A 1 -13.53 9.20 15.46
C MET A 1 -12.59 10.05 14.61
N LEU A 2 -11.53 10.69 15.17
CA LEU A 2 -10.56 11.49 14.39
C LEU A 2 -9.81 10.70 13.31
N THR A 3 -9.37 9.47 13.61
CA THR A 3 -8.72 8.56 12.66
C THR A 3 -9.59 8.30 11.42
N ALA A 4 -10.87 7.95 11.60
CA ALA A 4 -11.78 7.66 10.51
C ALA A 4 -12.07 8.91 9.65
N TYR A 5 -12.21 10.08 10.28
CA TYR A 5 -12.36 11.34 9.56
C TYR A 5 -11.11 11.66 8.71
N SER A 6 -9.92 11.51 9.27
CA SER A 6 -8.65 11.71 8.56
C SER A 6 -8.46 10.73 7.42
N ALA A 7 -8.89 9.47 7.57
CA ALA A 7 -8.84 8.46 6.52
C ALA A 7 -9.80 8.81 5.36
N ALA A 8 -11.05 9.17 5.65
CA ALA A 8 -11.99 9.62 4.62
C ALA A 8 -11.51 10.90 3.91
N ARG A 9 -10.83 11.80 4.64
CA ARG A 9 -10.19 12.98 4.04
C ARG A 9 -9.03 12.58 3.12
N TYR A 10 -8.20 11.62 3.52
CA TYR A 10 -7.11 11.10 2.70
C TYR A 10 -7.64 10.57 1.37
N GLN A 11 -8.67 9.73 1.41
CA GLN A 11 -9.32 9.18 0.21
C GLN A 11 -9.76 10.29 -0.76
N ARG A 12 -10.54 11.27 -0.27
CA ARG A 12 -10.99 12.40 -1.11
C ARG A 12 -9.84 13.21 -1.70
N MET A 13 -8.73 13.36 -0.97
CA MET A 13 -7.55 14.07 -1.48
C MET A 13 -6.81 13.22 -2.50
N ARG A 14 -6.68 11.90 -2.28
CA ARG A 14 -6.08 10.94 -3.21
C ARG A 14 -6.83 10.87 -4.53
N ASP A 15 -8.16 10.86 -4.49
CA ASP A 15 -9.02 10.90 -5.70
C ASP A 15 -8.83 12.16 -6.54
N ASN A 16 -8.22 13.21 -5.98
CA ASN A 16 -8.03 14.50 -6.62
C ASN A 16 -6.55 14.91 -6.74
N VAL A 17 -5.61 13.96 -6.64
CA VAL A 17 -4.17 14.28 -6.74
C VAL A 17 -3.78 14.86 -8.08
N ASP A 18 -4.50 14.51 -9.16
CA ASP A 18 -4.23 15.05 -10.51
C ASP A 18 -4.41 16.57 -10.56
N ASN A 19 -5.37 17.11 -9.82
CA ASN A 19 -5.59 18.57 -9.75
C ASN A 19 -4.92 19.22 -8.54
N ARG A 20 -4.71 18.47 -7.46
CA ARG A 20 -4.19 18.96 -6.18
C ARG A 20 -3.11 18.03 -5.60
N PRO A 21 -1.94 17.93 -6.26
CA PRO A 21 -0.90 16.98 -5.89
C PRO A 21 -0.08 17.43 -4.66
N TYR A 22 -0.22 18.65 -4.18
CA TYR A 22 0.58 19.17 -3.07
C TYR A 22 -0.24 19.20 -1.79
N TRP A 23 0.30 18.67 -0.72
CA TRP A 23 -0.38 18.58 0.57
C TRP A 23 0.34 19.44 1.59
N GLN A 24 -0.42 20.18 2.37
CA GLN A 24 0.10 21.00 3.47
C GLN A 24 -0.34 20.46 4.81
N TYR A 25 0.59 20.29 5.74
CA TYR A 25 0.28 19.96 7.13
C TYR A 25 -0.34 21.17 7.82
N SER A 26 -1.52 21.00 8.41
CA SER A 26 -2.26 22.06 9.09
C SER A 26 -2.47 21.70 10.56
N ALA A 27 -1.70 22.33 11.43
CA ALA A 27 -1.98 22.33 12.86
C ALA A 27 -3.04 23.41 13.18
N VAL A 28 -3.84 23.18 14.22
CA VAL A 28 -4.86 24.15 14.65
C VAL A 28 -4.21 25.44 15.16
N GLY A 29 -3.07 25.34 15.83
CA GLY A 29 -2.30 26.50 16.31
C GLY A 29 -2.85 27.13 17.59
N ASP A 30 -3.78 26.47 18.28
CA ASP A 30 -4.24 26.89 19.60
C ASP A 30 -3.34 26.38 20.74
N GLU A 31 -3.59 26.83 21.97
CA GLU A 31 -2.82 26.44 23.16
C GLU A 31 -2.82 24.93 23.44
N ARG A 32 -3.81 24.22 22.91
CA ARG A 32 -3.97 22.76 23.03
C ARG A 32 -3.21 22.00 21.96
N THR A 33 -2.62 22.69 20.98
CA THR A 33 -1.77 22.09 19.95
C THR A 33 -0.39 21.82 20.54
N ARG A 34 0.03 20.55 20.52
CA ARG A 34 1.37 20.17 21.01
C ARG A 34 2.45 20.90 20.21
N PRO A 35 3.51 21.43 20.86
CA PRO A 35 4.61 22.09 20.16
C PRO A 35 5.24 21.23 19.06
N ALA A 36 5.30 19.90 19.26
CA ALA A 36 5.79 18.97 18.25
C ALA A 36 4.95 18.96 16.96
N HIS A 37 3.62 19.09 17.07
CA HIS A 37 2.74 19.15 15.89
C HIS A 37 2.77 20.54 15.26
N LEU A 38 2.83 21.59 16.08
CA LEU A 38 2.92 22.97 15.61
C LEU A 38 4.19 23.20 14.78
N ALA A 39 5.30 22.55 15.13
CA ALA A 39 6.55 22.61 14.38
C ALA A 39 6.45 22.04 12.95
N LEU A 40 5.45 21.19 12.68
CA LEU A 40 5.16 20.65 11.35
C LEU A 40 4.18 21.54 10.56
N ASN A 41 3.58 22.54 11.20
CA ASN A 41 2.58 23.38 10.57
C ASN A 41 3.14 24.11 9.35
N GLY A 42 2.36 24.11 8.27
CA GLY A 42 2.70 24.83 7.05
C GLY A 42 3.64 24.08 6.11
N LYS A 43 4.27 22.98 6.54
CA LYS A 43 5.11 22.14 5.67
C LYS A 43 4.31 21.62 4.47
N ILE A 44 4.87 21.76 3.28
CA ILE A 44 4.21 21.41 2.02
C ILE A 44 5.06 20.41 1.24
N TYR A 45 4.50 19.22 1.04
CA TYR A 45 5.14 18.15 0.28
C TYR A 45 4.18 17.64 -0.78
N ARG A 46 4.70 16.97 -1.82
CA ARG A 46 3.84 16.23 -2.75
C ARG A 46 3.13 15.09 -2.00
N TYR A 47 1.95 14.67 -2.43
CA TYR A 47 1.12 13.67 -1.72
C TYR A 47 1.80 12.30 -1.50
N ASP A 48 2.78 11.94 -2.34
CA ASP A 48 3.54 10.69 -2.32
C ASP A 48 4.87 10.79 -1.56
N ASP A 49 5.21 11.98 -1.07
CA ASP A 49 6.40 12.22 -0.26
C ASP A 49 6.43 11.30 0.99
N PRO A 50 7.60 10.76 1.38
CA PRO A 50 7.71 9.81 2.48
C PRO A 50 7.27 10.39 3.84
N PHE A 51 7.24 11.71 4.02
CA PHE A 51 6.71 12.38 5.21
C PHE A 51 5.30 11.91 5.54
N TRP A 52 4.44 11.79 4.52
CA TRP A 52 3.05 11.39 4.70
C TRP A 52 2.90 9.93 5.11
N ALA A 53 3.94 9.10 5.04
CA ALA A 53 3.88 7.72 5.55
C ALA A 53 3.76 7.68 7.08
N THR A 54 4.37 8.62 7.77
CA THR A 54 4.48 8.64 9.24
C THR A 54 3.74 9.82 9.86
N PHE A 55 3.77 11.00 9.25
CA PHE A 55 3.29 12.24 9.86
C PHE A 55 1.91 12.69 9.35
N TYR A 56 1.15 11.82 8.68
CA TYR A 56 -0.22 12.15 8.27
C TYR A 56 -1.17 12.07 9.49
N PRO A 57 -1.83 13.18 9.89
CA PRO A 57 -2.65 13.22 11.11
C PRO A 57 -3.76 12.17 11.19
N PRO A 58 -4.10 11.67 12.39
CA PRO A 58 -3.62 12.11 13.70
C PRO A 58 -2.22 11.60 14.07
N ASN A 59 -1.38 12.49 14.60
CA ASN A 59 -0.02 12.17 15.06
C ASN A 59 0.02 11.81 16.57
N GLY A 60 -1.14 11.63 17.19
CA GLY A 60 -1.22 11.37 18.62
C GLY A 60 -2.64 11.40 19.19
N PHE A 61 -2.77 11.04 20.46
CA PHE A 61 -4.07 11.00 21.12
C PHE A 61 -4.68 12.41 21.17
N ASN A 62 -5.95 12.53 20.75
CA ASN A 62 -6.67 13.80 20.66
C ASN A 62 -6.01 14.84 19.73
N CYS A 63 -5.20 14.40 18.75
CA CYS A 63 -4.64 15.27 17.73
C CYS A 63 -5.76 15.82 16.82
N ARG A 64 -5.77 17.13 16.59
CA ARG A 64 -6.74 17.85 15.75
C ARG A 64 -6.11 18.43 14.48
N CYS A 65 -4.88 18.05 14.17
CA CYS A 65 -4.21 18.48 12.95
C CYS A 65 -4.88 17.84 11.73
N SER A 66 -4.76 18.47 10.57
CA SER A 66 -5.33 18.03 9.30
C SER A 66 -4.36 18.28 8.15
N VAL A 67 -4.79 17.96 6.92
CA VAL A 67 -4.00 18.18 5.70
C VAL A 67 -4.81 18.94 4.68
N ILE A 68 -4.22 19.93 4.02
CA ILE A 68 -4.87 20.74 2.99
C ILE A 68 -4.30 20.37 1.63
N ALA A 69 -5.15 19.98 0.67
CA ALA A 69 -4.74 19.71 -0.70
C ALA A 69 -4.68 21.01 -1.53
N LEU A 70 -3.54 21.23 -2.16
CA LEU A 70 -3.14 22.44 -2.87
C LEU A 70 -2.85 22.11 -4.34
N ALA A 71 -3.22 23.03 -5.22
CA ALA A 71 -2.87 23.00 -6.63
C ALA A 71 -1.59 23.80 -6.89
N GLU A 72 -1.04 23.70 -8.10
CA GLU A 72 0.16 24.46 -8.51
C GLU A 72 0.01 25.98 -8.29
N ARG A 73 -1.15 26.55 -8.69
CA ARG A 73 -1.47 27.96 -8.44
C ARG A 73 -1.43 28.35 -6.96
N ASP A 74 -1.71 27.41 -6.06
CA ASP A 74 -1.71 27.65 -4.61
C ASP A 74 -0.26 27.70 -4.07
N LEU A 75 0.69 26.98 -4.70
CA LEU A 75 2.13 27.10 -4.43
C LEU A 75 2.70 28.43 -4.93
N GLN A 76 2.37 28.79 -6.18
CA GLN A 76 2.83 30.04 -6.79
C GLN A 76 2.40 31.28 -5.97
N ARG A 77 1.16 31.28 -5.46
CA ARG A 77 0.67 32.32 -4.54
C ARG A 77 1.46 32.42 -3.24
N ARG A 78 2.14 31.36 -2.85
CA ARG A 78 3.02 31.30 -1.66
C ARG A 78 4.48 31.56 -2.01
N GLY A 79 4.79 31.92 -3.26
CA GLY A 79 6.16 32.16 -3.73
C GLY A 79 7.00 30.88 -3.84
N MET A 80 6.36 29.72 -4.04
CA MET A 80 7.03 28.44 -4.20
C MET A 80 6.91 27.96 -5.65
N ASP A 81 8.04 27.68 -6.28
CA ASP A 81 8.10 27.12 -7.65
C ASP A 81 8.00 25.58 -7.66
N LYS A 82 8.23 24.94 -6.51
CA LYS A 82 8.11 23.48 -6.30
C LYS A 82 7.82 23.18 -4.82
N PRO A 83 7.23 22.02 -4.48
CA PRO A 83 7.10 21.60 -3.09
C PRO A 83 8.47 21.28 -2.47
N ASP A 84 8.52 21.21 -1.14
CA ASP A 84 9.69 20.70 -0.42
C ASP A 84 9.84 19.17 -0.65
N ASP A 85 11.00 18.62 -0.30
CA ASP A 85 11.29 17.18 -0.24
C ASP A 85 11.67 16.81 1.19
N SER A 86 10.98 15.84 1.79
CA SER A 86 11.24 15.46 3.19
C SER A 86 12.35 14.43 3.38
N SER A 87 12.84 13.80 2.31
CA SER A 87 13.61 12.56 2.36
C SER A 87 14.86 12.66 3.24
N GLU A 88 15.58 13.78 3.19
CA GLU A 88 16.80 14.01 3.99
C GLU A 88 16.52 14.36 5.47
N PHE A 89 15.26 14.66 5.81
CA PHE A 89 14.85 15.05 7.15
C PHE A 89 14.26 13.87 7.94
N LEU A 90 13.97 12.75 7.29
CA LEU A 90 13.45 11.54 7.95
C LEU A 90 14.61 10.71 8.52
N VAL A 91 14.59 10.49 9.83
CA VAL A 91 15.65 9.77 10.55
C VAL A 91 15.06 8.69 11.44
N GLU A 92 15.70 7.53 11.50
CA GLU A 92 15.32 6.46 12.43
C GLU A 92 15.75 6.85 13.85
N VAL A 93 14.81 6.80 14.81
CA VAL A 93 15.06 7.15 16.20
C VAL A 93 14.45 6.12 17.14
N GLU A 94 15.10 5.91 18.28
CA GLU A 94 14.60 5.07 19.36
C GLU A 94 13.78 5.92 20.33
N ARG A 95 12.54 5.51 20.60
CA ARG A 95 11.67 6.21 21.56
C ARG A 95 12.16 5.96 22.99
N PRO A 96 11.84 6.89 23.93
CA PRO A 96 12.02 6.64 25.35
C PRO A 96 11.31 5.34 25.76
N ALA A 97 11.92 4.61 26.69
CA ALA A 97 11.36 3.36 27.19
C ALA A 97 9.95 3.57 27.76
N ASP A 98 9.02 2.67 27.44
CA ASP A 98 7.69 2.70 28.04
C ASP A 98 7.72 2.28 29.53
N LYS A 99 6.56 2.32 30.19
CA LYS A 99 6.45 1.95 31.61
C LYS A 99 6.88 0.50 31.91
N ALA A 100 6.94 -0.36 30.89
CA ALA A 100 7.40 -1.74 30.99
C ALA A 100 8.86 -1.92 30.55
N GLY A 101 9.58 -0.82 30.24
CA GLY A 101 10.97 -0.84 29.81
C GLY A 101 11.18 -1.14 28.33
N ASN A 102 10.12 -1.30 27.53
CA ASN A 102 10.26 -1.60 26.11
C ASN A 102 10.67 -0.35 25.33
N ARG A 103 11.62 -0.52 24.43
CA ARG A 103 12.07 0.51 23.47
C ARG A 103 11.59 0.11 22.08
N GLU A 104 11.08 1.07 21.34
CA GLU A 104 10.66 0.88 19.95
C GLU A 104 11.33 1.91 19.06
N LYS A 105 11.68 1.47 17.85
CA LYS A 105 12.20 2.36 16.82
C LYS A 105 11.05 2.96 16.02
N THR A 106 11.22 4.19 15.58
CA THR A 106 10.23 4.92 14.79
C THR A 106 10.94 5.89 13.84
N ILE A 107 10.18 6.51 12.95
CA ILE A 107 10.69 7.58 12.07
C ILE A 107 10.43 8.93 12.71
N GLY A 108 11.50 9.70 12.90
CA GLY A 108 11.49 11.09 13.34
C GLY A 108 11.70 12.05 12.17
N PHE A 109 11.22 13.28 12.32
CA PHE A 109 11.43 14.37 11.38
C PHE A 109 12.39 15.40 12.00
N LYS A 110 13.57 15.55 11.39
CA LYS A 110 14.63 16.48 11.81
C LYS A 110 14.33 17.89 11.31
N LEU A 111 14.24 18.83 12.24
CA LEU A 111 14.02 20.25 11.94
C LEU A 111 15.35 20.99 11.71
N PRO A 112 15.33 22.19 11.09
CA PRO A 112 16.52 23.01 10.88
C PRO A 112 17.27 23.39 12.17
N ASP A 113 16.56 23.45 13.31
CA ASP A 113 17.13 23.69 14.63
C ASP A 113 17.85 22.47 15.22
N GLY A 114 17.91 21.36 14.47
CA GLY A 114 18.51 20.09 14.89
C GLY A 114 17.61 19.21 15.76
N THR A 115 16.44 19.70 16.18
CA THR A 115 15.50 18.92 16.99
C THR A 115 14.77 17.88 16.13
N VAL A 116 14.48 16.72 16.71
CA VAL A 116 13.73 15.65 16.03
C VAL A 116 12.32 15.54 16.60
N ARG A 117 11.31 15.54 15.72
CA ARG A 117 9.91 15.37 16.09
C ARG A 117 9.44 13.97 15.75
N VAL A 118 8.76 13.33 16.69
CA VAL A 118 8.15 12.01 16.53
C VAL A 118 6.65 12.12 16.81
N THR A 119 5.85 11.27 16.18
CA THR A 119 4.42 11.08 16.53
C THR A 119 4.29 10.42 17.90
N ASP A 120 3.11 10.33 18.51
CA ASP A 120 2.94 9.49 19.71
C ASP A 120 3.08 7.98 19.35
N LYS A 121 3.40 7.12 20.33
CA LYS A 121 3.43 5.65 20.16
C LYS A 121 2.12 5.14 19.56
N GLY A 122 2.20 4.38 18.46
CA GLY A 122 1.03 3.85 17.76
C GLY A 122 0.30 4.88 16.88
N PHE A 123 0.95 5.99 16.53
CA PHE A 123 0.48 7.00 15.56
C PHE A 123 1.52 7.29 14.48
N ASP A 124 2.56 6.47 14.39
CA ASP A 124 3.63 6.51 13.39
C ASP A 124 3.25 5.80 12.09
N TYR A 125 2.02 6.03 11.62
CA TYR A 125 1.52 5.51 10.36
C TYR A 125 0.46 6.44 9.76
N ASN A 126 0.28 6.36 8.45
CA ASN A 126 -0.77 7.08 7.76
C ASN A 126 -2.11 6.35 7.87
N VAL A 127 -3.02 6.92 8.66
CA VAL A 127 -4.36 6.36 8.88
C VAL A 127 -5.22 6.24 7.61
N GLY A 128 -4.92 7.05 6.59
CA GLY A 128 -5.59 6.97 5.29
C GLY A 128 -5.01 5.94 4.35
N ARG A 129 -3.75 5.53 4.54
CA ARG A 129 -3.17 4.36 3.84
C ARG A 129 -3.67 3.06 4.42
N LEU A 130 -3.89 3.03 5.73
CA LEU A 130 -4.63 1.97 6.42
C LEU A 130 -6.14 2.18 6.31
N ASN A 131 -6.62 2.48 5.10
CA ASN A 131 -8.04 2.61 4.82
C ASN A 131 -8.79 1.43 5.43
N TYR A 132 -9.88 1.70 6.15
CA TYR A 132 -10.84 0.66 6.51
C TYR A 132 -11.35 0.05 5.21
N LYS A 133 -10.75 -1.07 4.82
CA LYS A 133 -11.29 -1.92 3.76
C LYS A 133 -12.40 -2.73 4.43
N PRO A 134 -13.64 -2.68 3.93
CA PRO A 134 -14.72 -3.46 4.50
C PRO A 134 -14.29 -4.93 4.54
N ASN A 135 -14.50 -5.60 5.68
CA ASN A 135 -14.29 -7.03 5.73
C ASN A 135 -15.30 -7.68 4.78
N LEU A 136 -14.84 -8.13 3.61
CA LEU A 136 -15.70 -8.63 2.55
C LEU A 136 -16.47 -9.89 2.95
N ASP A 137 -16.02 -10.60 4.00
CA ASP A 137 -16.75 -11.72 4.61
C ASP A 137 -18.10 -11.33 5.20
N LEU A 138 -18.31 -10.05 5.53
CA LEU A 138 -19.56 -9.56 6.11
C LEU A 138 -20.61 -9.19 5.04
N TYR A 139 -20.26 -9.32 3.76
CA TYR A 139 -21.11 -8.91 2.65
C TYR A 139 -21.50 -10.12 1.78
N PRO A 140 -22.63 -10.06 1.07
CA PRO A 140 -22.99 -11.07 0.09
C PRO A 140 -21.89 -11.22 -0.97
N GLU A 141 -21.58 -12.46 -1.36
CA GLU A 141 -20.48 -12.78 -2.28
C GLU A 141 -20.48 -11.92 -3.55
N LYS A 142 -21.65 -11.75 -4.18
CA LYS A 142 -21.79 -10.94 -5.39
C LYS A 142 -21.38 -9.48 -5.17
N LEU A 143 -21.72 -8.89 -4.03
CA LEU A 143 -21.39 -7.50 -3.70
C LEU A 143 -19.91 -7.37 -3.34
N ALA A 144 -19.40 -8.28 -2.50
CA ALA A 144 -17.98 -8.37 -2.16
C ALA A 144 -17.10 -8.49 -3.42
N HIS A 145 -17.54 -9.31 -4.38
CA HIS A 145 -16.85 -9.47 -5.65
C HIS A 145 -16.84 -8.18 -6.47
N GLN A 146 -17.98 -7.48 -6.59
CA GLN A 146 -18.02 -6.18 -7.28
C GLN A 146 -17.12 -5.13 -6.60
N PHE A 147 -17.07 -5.11 -5.27
CA PHE A 147 -16.18 -4.22 -4.54
C PHE A 147 -14.71 -4.46 -4.91
N ALA A 148 -14.25 -5.71 -4.89
CA ALA A 148 -12.88 -6.06 -5.28
C ALA A 148 -12.58 -5.70 -6.75
N LYS A 149 -13.57 -5.83 -7.65
CA LYS A 149 -13.44 -5.36 -9.06
C LYS A 149 -13.24 -3.85 -9.17
N VAL A 150 -14.00 -3.08 -8.40
CA VAL A 150 -13.85 -1.62 -8.37
C VAL A 150 -12.50 -1.25 -7.77
N GLU A 151 -12.05 -1.94 -6.72
CA GLU A 151 -10.76 -1.67 -6.09
C GLU A 151 -9.58 -1.96 -7.02
N MET A 152 -9.55 -3.12 -7.67
CA MET A 152 -8.47 -3.50 -8.59
C MET A 152 -8.47 -2.72 -9.91
N ARG A 153 -9.55 -1.99 -10.22
CA ARG A 153 -9.65 -1.07 -11.36
C ARG A 153 -9.58 0.40 -10.94
N GLY A 154 -9.51 0.65 -9.65
CA GLY A 154 -9.61 1.99 -9.09
C GLY A 154 -8.37 2.82 -9.36
N SER A 155 -8.56 4.14 -9.39
CA SER A 155 -7.47 5.11 -9.51
C SER A 155 -6.47 5.00 -8.35
N GLU A 156 -6.93 4.68 -7.13
CA GLU A 156 -6.06 4.45 -5.96
C GLU A 156 -5.05 3.31 -6.25
N PHE A 157 -5.54 2.14 -6.63
CA PHE A 157 -4.69 0.99 -6.98
C PHE A 157 -3.76 1.33 -8.14
N ALA A 158 -4.29 1.96 -9.20
CA ALA A 158 -3.51 2.33 -10.37
C ALA A 158 -2.35 3.25 -10.03
N HIS A 159 -2.64 4.25 -9.20
CA HIS A 159 -1.65 5.18 -8.73
C HIS A 159 -0.55 4.48 -7.93
N ASP A 160 -0.94 3.73 -6.90
CA ASP A 160 0.01 3.10 -5.97
C ASP A 160 0.85 2.03 -6.69
N PHE A 161 0.26 1.30 -7.63
CA PHE A 161 0.96 0.37 -8.53
C PHE A 161 2.05 1.07 -9.33
N ASN A 162 1.71 2.18 -10.00
CA ASN A 162 2.65 2.93 -10.83
C ASN A 162 3.77 3.59 -10.01
N LEU A 163 3.44 4.11 -8.82
CA LEU A 163 4.42 4.67 -7.89
C LEU A 163 5.46 3.62 -7.48
N LEU A 164 4.98 2.46 -7.02
CA LEU A 164 5.86 1.35 -6.61
C LEU A 164 6.68 0.81 -7.79
N ALA A 165 6.06 0.65 -8.96
CA ALA A 165 6.76 0.19 -10.16
C ALA A 165 7.90 1.15 -10.52
N LYS A 166 7.62 2.46 -10.54
CA LYS A 166 8.61 3.51 -10.82
C LYS A 166 9.78 3.46 -9.83
N GLN A 167 9.49 3.38 -8.53
CA GLN A 167 10.53 3.35 -7.49
C GLN A 167 11.40 2.08 -7.58
N VAL A 168 10.81 0.92 -7.86
CA VAL A 168 11.58 -0.32 -8.07
C VAL A 168 12.48 -0.19 -9.30
N THR A 169 11.99 0.42 -10.39
CA THR A 169 12.80 0.68 -11.59
C THR A 169 13.96 1.64 -11.30
N GLU A 170 13.72 2.74 -10.59
CA GLU A 170 14.75 3.71 -10.21
C GLU A 170 15.85 3.06 -9.35
N ILE A 171 15.48 2.21 -8.40
CA ILE A 171 16.44 1.48 -7.57
C ILE A 171 17.27 0.48 -8.40
N LYS A 172 16.63 -0.22 -9.34
CA LYS A 172 17.36 -1.12 -10.26
C LYS A 172 18.39 -0.36 -11.10
N GLN A 173 18.03 0.84 -11.58
CA GLN A 173 18.91 1.69 -12.39
C GLN A 173 20.07 2.28 -11.57
N SER A 174 19.82 2.74 -10.34
CA SER A 174 20.86 3.37 -9.49
C SER A 174 21.88 2.38 -8.92
N SER A 175 21.52 1.10 -8.84
CA SER A 175 22.36 0.07 -8.19
C SER A 175 23.56 -0.42 -9.03
N SER A 176 23.92 0.21 -10.15
CA SER A 176 24.93 -0.31 -11.12
C SER A 176 24.57 -1.71 -11.69
N HIS A 177 23.29 -2.07 -11.65
CA HIS A 177 22.75 -3.37 -12.06
C HIS A 177 21.74 -3.19 -13.21
N GLU A 178 22.17 -2.55 -14.30
CA GLU A 178 21.37 -2.50 -15.53
C GLU A 178 20.91 -3.91 -15.92
N GLY A 179 19.62 -4.18 -15.75
CA GLY A 179 18.98 -5.44 -16.14
C GLY A 179 19.16 -6.65 -15.22
N LYS A 180 19.72 -6.53 -14.01
CA LYS A 180 19.82 -7.66 -13.06
C LYS A 180 18.78 -7.57 -11.94
N LYS A 181 18.19 -8.71 -11.57
CA LYS A 181 17.24 -8.83 -10.44
C LYS A 181 17.92 -8.40 -9.13
N LEU A 182 17.19 -7.64 -8.31
CA LEU A 182 17.64 -7.24 -6.98
C LEU A 182 17.82 -8.47 -6.09
N THR A 183 18.88 -8.49 -5.27
CA THR A 183 19.14 -9.55 -4.30
C THR A 183 18.09 -9.55 -3.17
N ALA A 184 18.04 -10.62 -2.36
CA ALA A 184 17.11 -10.69 -1.24
C ALA A 184 17.33 -9.56 -0.21
N GLU A 185 18.57 -9.16 0.04
CA GLU A 185 18.92 -8.05 0.95
C GLU A 185 18.52 -6.70 0.37
N GLN A 186 18.77 -6.46 -0.91
CA GLN A 186 18.32 -5.25 -1.60
C GLN A 186 16.79 -5.19 -1.66
N MET A 187 16.14 -6.33 -1.87
CA MET A 187 14.68 -6.44 -1.82
C MET A 187 14.13 -6.14 -0.43
N LEU A 188 14.85 -6.49 0.64
CA LEU A 188 14.49 -6.10 2.00
C LEU A 188 14.65 -4.60 2.21
N GLN A 189 15.71 -3.96 1.71
CA GLN A 189 15.87 -2.51 1.80
C GLN A 189 14.80 -1.75 0.99
N VAL A 190 14.52 -2.20 -0.22
CA VAL A 190 13.44 -1.68 -1.07
C VAL A 190 12.11 -1.85 -0.35
N ARG A 191 11.87 -3.02 0.24
CA ARG A 191 10.69 -3.27 1.03
C ARG A 191 10.62 -2.30 2.21
N ASP A 192 11.63 -2.21 3.07
CA ASP A 192 11.57 -1.38 4.26
C ASP A 192 11.46 0.13 3.93
N GLY A 193 12.04 0.58 2.82
CA GLY A 193 11.96 1.98 2.36
C GLY A 193 10.69 2.33 1.56
N LEU A 194 10.13 1.38 0.81
CA LEU A 194 8.97 1.59 -0.06
C LEU A 194 7.66 1.06 0.50
N THR A 195 7.68 0.15 1.49
CA THR A 195 6.47 -0.39 2.10
C THR A 195 5.67 0.75 2.68
N LYS A 196 4.51 0.98 2.10
CA LYS A 196 3.55 1.96 2.58
C LYS A 196 2.41 1.28 3.37
N ASN A 197 2.52 -0.04 3.57
CA ASN A 197 1.52 -0.93 4.17
C ASN A 197 0.21 -0.92 3.39
N PHE A 198 0.30 -0.86 2.05
CA PHE A 198 -0.89 -0.93 1.22
C PHE A 198 -1.44 -2.37 1.23
N LYS A 199 -2.73 -2.49 1.57
CA LYS A 199 -3.51 -3.73 1.41
C LYS A 199 -4.71 -3.41 0.51
N PHE A 200 -4.77 -4.07 -0.63
CA PHE A 200 -5.90 -3.97 -1.55
C PHE A 200 -6.74 -5.26 -1.51
N ALA A 201 -8.07 -5.18 -1.51
CA ALA A 201 -8.90 -6.37 -1.66
C ALA A 201 -8.84 -6.86 -3.11
N ALA A 202 -7.97 -7.85 -3.34
CA ALA A 202 -7.72 -8.41 -4.67
C ALA A 202 -8.87 -9.27 -5.17
N GLY A 203 -9.68 -9.81 -4.26
CA GLY A 203 -10.81 -10.66 -4.57
C GLY A 203 -11.47 -11.25 -3.33
N VAL A 204 -12.57 -11.95 -3.55
CA VAL A 204 -13.24 -12.75 -2.54
C VAL A 204 -13.43 -14.17 -3.07
N LEU A 205 -13.03 -15.16 -2.29
CA LEU A 205 -13.25 -16.57 -2.62
C LEU A 205 -14.76 -16.85 -2.71
N SER A 206 -15.15 -17.67 -3.70
CA SER A 206 -16.49 -18.26 -3.66
C SER A 206 -16.65 -19.17 -2.45
N VAL A 207 -17.90 -19.46 -2.06
CA VAL A 207 -18.19 -20.43 -0.98
C VAL A 207 -17.48 -21.77 -1.23
N GLN A 208 -17.43 -22.23 -2.48
CA GLN A 208 -16.76 -23.49 -2.86
C GLN A 208 -15.25 -23.42 -2.64
N SER A 209 -14.60 -22.36 -3.13
CA SER A 209 -13.15 -22.18 -2.96
C SER A 209 -12.78 -21.95 -1.50
N LYS A 210 -13.59 -21.21 -0.73
CA LYS A 210 -13.38 -20.99 0.70
C LYS A 210 -13.38 -22.30 1.50
N ASN A 211 -14.33 -23.19 1.19
CA ASN A 211 -14.41 -24.52 1.80
C ASN A 211 -13.23 -25.42 1.41
N LEU A 212 -12.82 -25.40 0.13
CA LEU A 212 -11.65 -26.14 -0.34
C LEU A 212 -10.37 -25.72 0.40
N LEU A 213 -10.20 -24.41 0.62
CA LEU A 213 -9.05 -23.84 1.32
C LEU A 213 -9.15 -24.01 2.85
N GLN A 214 -10.26 -24.54 3.37
CA GLN A 214 -10.57 -24.64 4.81
C GLN A 214 -10.38 -23.31 5.56
N SER A 215 -10.63 -22.19 4.88
CA SER A 215 -10.36 -20.86 5.41
C SER A 215 -11.58 -20.27 6.13
N LYS A 216 -11.33 -19.60 7.26
CA LYS A 216 -12.36 -18.85 8.00
C LYS A 216 -12.79 -17.57 7.28
N THR A 217 -11.88 -16.97 6.50
CA THR A 217 -12.11 -15.79 5.67
C THR A 217 -12.15 -16.16 4.19
N GLY A 218 -12.89 -15.40 3.39
CA GLY A 218 -12.88 -15.43 1.93
C GLY A 218 -12.18 -14.22 1.32
N THR A 219 -11.86 -13.19 2.11
CA THR A 219 -11.22 -11.97 1.59
C THR A 219 -9.76 -12.26 1.24
N VAL A 220 -9.35 -11.91 0.02
CA VAL A 220 -7.98 -12.10 -0.47
C VAL A 220 -7.33 -10.75 -0.67
N TRP A 221 -6.19 -10.56 0.00
CA TRP A 221 -5.44 -9.30 0.00
C TRP A 221 -4.25 -9.34 -0.97
N LEU A 222 -4.02 -8.23 -1.66
CA LEU A 222 -2.79 -7.94 -2.39
C LEU A 222 -2.03 -6.84 -1.64
N SER A 223 -0.79 -7.11 -1.26
CA SER A 223 0.08 -6.15 -0.58
C SER A 223 1.08 -5.49 -1.53
N ASP A 224 1.57 -4.32 -1.12
CA ASP A 224 2.75 -3.68 -1.71
C ASP A 224 3.97 -4.62 -1.74
N ASP A 225 4.19 -5.40 -0.68
CA ASP A 225 5.24 -6.44 -0.64
C ASP A 225 5.17 -7.41 -1.83
N THR A 226 3.97 -7.87 -2.16
CA THR A 226 3.75 -8.76 -3.30
C THR A 226 4.00 -8.01 -4.60
N LEU A 227 3.51 -6.78 -4.74
CA LEU A 227 3.76 -5.96 -5.93
C LEU A 227 5.26 -5.74 -6.18
N ILE A 228 6.01 -5.31 -5.16
CA ILE A 228 7.46 -5.08 -5.22
C ILE A 228 8.20 -6.35 -5.67
N LYS A 229 7.86 -7.52 -5.10
CA LYS A 229 8.42 -8.82 -5.53
C LYS A 229 8.13 -9.12 -6.98
N GLN A 230 6.91 -8.86 -7.41
CA GLN A 230 6.50 -9.11 -8.78
C GLN A 230 7.22 -8.20 -9.77
N PHE A 231 7.32 -6.89 -9.49
CA PHE A 231 8.12 -5.95 -10.29
C PHE A 231 9.58 -6.38 -10.41
N ASN A 232 10.19 -6.83 -9.32
CA ASN A 232 11.57 -7.31 -9.38
C ASN A 232 11.71 -8.57 -10.26
N SER A 233 10.70 -9.44 -10.27
CA SER A 233 10.76 -10.73 -10.95
C SER A 233 10.46 -10.71 -12.46
N ARG A 234 9.81 -9.65 -12.97
CA ARG A 234 9.10 -9.61 -14.27
C ARG A 234 9.73 -8.74 -15.37
N ASP A 235 11.03 -8.44 -15.30
CA ASP A 235 11.69 -7.63 -16.33
C ASP A 235 11.40 -8.16 -17.75
N GLY A 236 10.76 -7.32 -18.60
CA GLY A 236 10.49 -7.59 -20.01
C GLY A 236 9.21 -8.39 -20.33
N GLN A 237 8.31 -8.63 -19.37
CA GLN A 237 7.00 -9.24 -19.66
C GLN A 237 5.92 -8.17 -19.86
N GLU A 238 5.06 -8.34 -20.87
CA GLU A 238 3.86 -7.53 -21.09
C GLU A 238 2.78 -7.94 -20.07
N PHE A 239 3.00 -7.58 -18.80
CA PHE A 239 2.11 -7.85 -17.69
C PHE A 239 2.02 -6.63 -16.78
N GLY A 240 0.89 -5.96 -16.83
CA GLY A 240 0.71 -4.65 -16.22
C GLY A 240 -0.52 -4.57 -15.33
N ILE A 241 -0.84 -3.34 -14.97
CA ILE A 241 -2.02 -3.00 -14.18
C ILE A 241 -3.31 -3.61 -14.73
N ASP A 242 -3.49 -3.63 -16.05
CA ASP A 242 -4.70 -4.15 -16.69
C ASP A 242 -4.91 -5.65 -16.43
N ASP A 243 -3.82 -6.41 -16.25
CA ASP A 243 -3.94 -7.83 -15.90
C ASP A 243 -4.42 -7.99 -14.45
N TYR A 244 -3.99 -7.11 -13.53
CA TYR A 244 -4.45 -7.11 -12.13
C TYR A 244 -5.96 -6.81 -12.01
N ALA A 245 -6.56 -6.13 -12.98
CA ALA A 245 -8.01 -5.95 -13.05
C ALA A 245 -8.79 -7.28 -13.20
N SER A 246 -8.10 -8.37 -13.54
CA SER A 246 -8.66 -9.73 -13.64
C SER A 246 -8.53 -10.55 -12.35
N LEU A 247 -7.76 -10.08 -11.35
CA LEU A 247 -7.55 -10.78 -10.07
C LEU A 247 -8.85 -11.17 -9.36
N PRO A 248 -9.88 -10.29 -9.27
CA PRO A 248 -11.11 -10.67 -8.59
C PRO A 248 -11.79 -11.85 -9.27
N ASP A 249 -11.79 -11.89 -10.61
CA ASP A 249 -12.49 -12.93 -11.38
C ASP A 249 -11.78 -14.28 -11.28
N ILE A 250 -10.44 -14.31 -11.25
CA ILE A 250 -9.66 -15.54 -11.01
C ILE A 250 -9.80 -16.05 -9.57
N ILE A 251 -9.91 -15.15 -8.59
CA ILE A 251 -10.07 -15.52 -7.17
C ILE A 251 -11.49 -16.07 -6.89
N ASN A 252 -12.51 -15.40 -7.43
CA ASN A 252 -13.91 -15.77 -7.16
C ASN A 252 -14.36 -16.98 -8.00
N SER A 253 -13.97 -17.05 -9.28
CA SER A 253 -14.42 -18.08 -10.22
C SER A 253 -13.27 -18.70 -11.03
N PRO A 254 -12.31 -19.39 -10.39
CA PRO A 254 -11.23 -20.06 -11.11
C PRO A 254 -11.73 -21.21 -11.97
N ASP A 255 -11.04 -21.48 -13.09
CA ASP A 255 -11.27 -22.65 -13.93
C ASP A 255 -10.70 -23.92 -13.27
N LYS A 256 -9.61 -23.78 -12.52
CA LYS A 256 -9.00 -24.87 -11.73
C LYS A 256 -8.28 -24.34 -10.51
N ILE A 257 -8.37 -25.07 -9.41
CA ILE A 257 -7.57 -24.86 -8.20
C ILE A 257 -6.67 -26.08 -8.01
N VAL A 258 -5.38 -25.84 -7.78
CA VAL A 258 -4.40 -26.89 -7.47
C VAL A 258 -3.71 -26.53 -6.15
N GLU A 259 -3.72 -27.46 -5.19
CA GLU A 259 -2.95 -27.31 -3.95
C GLU A 259 -1.48 -27.68 -4.18
N ASP A 260 -0.58 -26.87 -3.64
CA ASP A 260 0.87 -27.07 -3.69
C ASP A 260 1.48 -26.80 -2.30
N LYS A 261 2.72 -27.22 -2.08
CA LYS A 261 3.45 -27.05 -0.80
C LYS A 261 3.53 -25.60 -0.33
N LEU A 262 3.39 -24.64 -1.24
CA LEU A 262 3.53 -23.20 -0.99
C LEU A 262 2.18 -22.47 -0.84
N GLY A 263 1.05 -23.12 -1.15
CA GLY A 263 -0.28 -22.50 -1.14
C GLY A 263 -1.21 -23.08 -2.20
N TYR A 264 -2.16 -22.28 -2.68
CA TYR A 264 -3.18 -22.68 -3.65
C TYR A 264 -3.00 -21.93 -4.97
N GLN A 265 -3.00 -22.66 -6.07
CA GLN A 265 -2.82 -22.14 -7.42
C GLN A 265 -4.17 -22.07 -8.12
N PHE A 266 -4.63 -20.85 -8.42
CA PHE A 266 -5.88 -20.55 -9.10
C PHE A 266 -5.56 -20.24 -10.56
N TYR A 267 -6.15 -21.00 -11.48
CA TYR A 267 -5.98 -20.86 -12.93
C TYR A 267 -7.25 -20.28 -13.53
N LYS A 268 -7.12 -19.32 -14.45
CA LYS A 268 -8.23 -18.82 -15.25
C LYS A 268 -7.79 -18.32 -16.62
N ASP A 269 -8.56 -18.66 -17.65
CA ASP A 269 -8.44 -18.04 -18.98
C ASP A 269 -9.34 -16.81 -19.04
N VAL A 270 -8.74 -15.64 -19.32
CA VAL A 270 -9.44 -14.38 -19.49
C VAL A 270 -9.11 -13.82 -20.86
N ASN A 271 -10.05 -13.92 -21.80
CA ASN A 271 -9.91 -13.43 -23.17
C ASN A 271 -8.66 -13.99 -23.89
N GLY A 272 -8.32 -15.26 -23.68
CA GLY A 272 -7.15 -15.92 -24.27
C GLY A 272 -5.85 -15.72 -23.46
N LYS A 273 -5.87 -14.88 -22.42
CA LYS A 273 -4.77 -14.76 -21.46
C LYS A 273 -4.92 -15.79 -20.36
N LYS A 274 -4.00 -16.75 -20.34
CA LYS A 274 -3.93 -17.80 -19.31
C LYS A 274 -3.23 -17.25 -18.07
N LEU A 275 -4.01 -17.04 -17.02
CA LEU A 275 -3.56 -16.42 -15.78
C LEU A 275 -3.45 -17.45 -14.65
N LEU A 276 -2.47 -17.22 -13.77
CA LEU A 276 -2.24 -17.99 -12.56
C LEU A 276 -2.08 -17.03 -11.37
N ALA A 277 -2.98 -17.13 -10.39
CA ALA A 277 -2.84 -16.51 -9.08
C ALA A 277 -2.43 -17.57 -8.04
N VAL A 278 -1.38 -17.30 -7.27
CA VAL A 278 -0.95 -18.15 -6.16
C VAL A 278 -1.37 -17.48 -4.87
N LEU A 279 -2.24 -18.14 -4.11
CA LEU A 279 -2.78 -17.66 -2.84
C LEU A 279 -2.17 -18.42 -1.67
N LYS A 280 -1.90 -17.73 -0.57
CA LYS A 280 -1.49 -18.34 0.69
C LYS A 280 -2.46 -17.95 1.79
N ALA A 281 -3.07 -18.95 2.41
CA ALA A 281 -3.88 -18.77 3.60
C ALA A 281 -2.99 -18.84 4.85
N LEU A 282 -3.06 -17.83 5.71
CA LEU A 282 -2.37 -17.78 6.99
C LEU A 282 -3.34 -18.23 8.08
N SER A 283 -3.25 -19.51 8.47
CA SER A 283 -4.19 -20.15 9.39
C SER A 283 -4.27 -19.50 10.78
N LYS A 284 -3.16 -18.90 11.26
CA LYS A 284 -3.11 -18.21 12.57
C LYS A 284 -3.81 -16.85 12.56
N GLU A 285 -3.66 -16.11 11.46
CA GLU A 285 -4.13 -14.72 11.34
C GLU A 285 -5.51 -14.64 10.67
N SER A 286 -6.01 -15.75 10.12
CA SER A 286 -7.25 -15.79 9.34
C SER A 286 -7.24 -14.76 8.21
N GLU A 287 -6.12 -14.64 7.51
CA GLU A 287 -5.94 -13.78 6.33
C GLU A 287 -5.47 -14.62 5.13
N ILE A 288 -5.87 -14.22 3.93
CA ILE A 288 -5.41 -14.82 2.67
C ILE A 288 -4.72 -13.75 1.85
N PHE A 289 -3.54 -14.07 1.33
CA PHE A 289 -2.75 -13.14 0.52
C PHE A 289 -2.45 -13.70 -0.86
N VAL A 290 -2.48 -12.83 -1.87
CA VAL A 290 -1.86 -13.09 -3.17
C VAL A 290 -0.34 -13.11 -2.96
N GLN A 291 0.30 -14.23 -3.27
CA GLN A 291 1.76 -14.35 -3.29
C GLN A 291 2.36 -14.04 -4.65
N SER A 292 1.64 -14.41 -5.71
CA SER A 292 2.10 -14.24 -7.09
C SER A 292 0.91 -14.22 -8.04
N PHE A 293 1.02 -13.50 -9.14
CA PHE A 293 -0.04 -13.41 -10.14
C PHE A 293 0.48 -13.19 -11.56
N ARG A 294 0.56 -14.21 -12.40
CA ARG A 294 1.33 -14.15 -13.64
C ARG A 294 0.62 -14.83 -14.81
N LEU A 295 1.09 -14.54 -16.03
CA LEU A 295 0.77 -15.37 -17.19
C LEU A 295 1.43 -16.75 -17.04
N VAL A 296 0.75 -17.78 -17.54
CA VAL A 296 1.24 -19.14 -17.61
C VAL A 296 1.41 -19.56 -19.06
N SER A 297 2.55 -20.20 -19.35
CA SER A 297 2.79 -20.77 -20.67
C SER A 297 1.81 -21.89 -20.99
N ASP A 298 1.54 -22.14 -22.28
CA ASP A 298 0.70 -23.24 -22.73
C ASP A 298 1.12 -24.61 -22.17
N LYS A 299 2.44 -24.81 -22.04
CA LYS A 299 3.01 -26.03 -21.45
C LYS A 299 2.61 -26.18 -19.99
N GLN A 300 2.72 -25.11 -19.20
CA GLN A 300 2.32 -25.10 -17.79
C GLN A 300 0.82 -25.26 -17.64
N TRP A 301 0.03 -24.56 -18.45
CA TRP A 301 -1.43 -24.68 -18.48
C TRP A 301 -1.86 -26.13 -18.74
N ARG A 302 -1.37 -26.74 -19.83
CA ARG A 302 -1.68 -28.15 -20.13
C ARG A 302 -1.26 -29.08 -19.00
N LYS A 303 -0.10 -28.85 -18.37
CA LYS A 303 0.34 -29.67 -17.23
C LYS A 303 -0.61 -29.55 -16.04
N ALA A 304 -1.07 -28.34 -15.72
CA ALA A 304 -1.99 -28.11 -14.61
C ALA A 304 -3.37 -28.73 -14.86
N PHE A 305 -3.83 -28.79 -16.12
CA PHE A 305 -5.15 -29.31 -16.51
C PHE A 305 -5.15 -30.79 -16.93
N LYS A 306 -4.00 -31.47 -16.94
CA LYS A 306 -3.98 -32.94 -17.08
C LYS A 306 -4.60 -33.56 -15.83
N GLU A 307 -5.54 -34.47 -16.06
CA GLU A 307 -6.13 -35.36 -15.05
C GLU A 307 -5.12 -36.42 -14.60
#